data_AF-A4U143-F1
#
_entry.id   AF-A4U143-F1
#
_cell.length_a   1.000
_cell.length_b   1.000
_cell.length_c   1.000
_cell.angle_alpha   90.00
_cell.angle_beta   90.00
_cell.angle_gamma   90.00
#
_symmetry.space_group_name_H-M   'P 1'
#
loop_
_entity.id
_entity.type
_entity.pdbx_description
1 polymer ?
#
loop_
_entity_poly.entity_id
_entity_poly.type
_entity_poly.pdbx_seq_one_letter_code
_entity_poly.pdbx_strand_id
1 'polypeptide(L)'
;MKTLSLVVATLLALPCLSHVGRAGMTTTTQLEISHLLDRIAQSSCEFNSDGTWYSSGMAHFHLSDKYQQMQAEVLISSAEDFIRTVASESADSGQPYQVRCTDAPLVTSSQWLRAELARFRVR
;
A
#
# COMPACT_ATOMS: atom_id res chain seq x y z
N MET A 1 -64.87 1.03 38.88
CA MET A 1 -64.34 -0.32 39.21
C MET A 1 -63.64 -0.80 37.94
N LYS A 2 -62.31 -0.83 37.78
CA LYS A 2 -61.27 -1.45 38.61
C LYS A 2 -59.96 -0.67 38.47
N THR A 3 -59.27 -0.51 39.60
CA THR A 3 -57.83 -0.26 39.70
C THR A 3 -57.06 -1.52 39.27
N LEU A 4 -55.80 -1.39 38.80
CA LEU A 4 -54.59 -1.89 39.47
C LEU A 4 -53.36 -1.93 38.52
N SER A 5 -52.25 -1.50 39.07
CA SER A 5 -50.87 -1.36 38.58
C SER A 5 -50.25 -2.54 37.83
N LEU A 6 -49.21 -2.28 37.04
CA LEU A 6 -47.88 -2.90 37.27
C LEU A 6 -46.75 -2.09 36.61
N VAL A 7 -45.76 -1.72 37.41
CA VAL A 7 -44.43 -1.26 36.98
C VAL A 7 -43.61 -2.49 36.60
N VAL A 8 -42.98 -2.50 35.43
CA VAL A 8 -41.80 -3.35 35.16
C VAL A 8 -40.72 -2.45 34.55
N ALA A 9 -39.76 -2.10 35.39
CA ALA A 9 -38.46 -1.58 35.00
C ALA A 9 -37.54 -2.76 34.60
N THR A 10 -36.39 -2.43 34.00
CA THR A 10 -35.21 -3.29 33.68
C THR A 10 -35.31 -4.09 32.36
N LEU A 11 -34.30 -4.16 31.49
CA LEU A 11 -32.89 -3.74 31.51
C LEU A 11 -32.45 -3.62 30.02
N LEU A 12 -32.08 -2.43 29.51
CA LEU A 12 -31.46 -2.35 28.18
C LEU A 12 -30.00 -2.76 28.32
N ALA A 13 -29.69 -4.02 28.00
CA ALA A 13 -28.31 -4.47 27.88
C ALA A 13 -27.67 -3.74 26.68
N LEU A 14 -26.80 -2.78 26.99
CA LEU A 14 -25.96 -2.11 26.02
C LEU A 14 -25.04 -3.16 25.36
N PRO A 15 -25.11 -3.36 24.03
CA PRO A 15 -24.10 -4.16 23.37
C PRO A 15 -22.77 -3.41 23.49
N CYS A 16 -21.78 -4.02 24.14
CA CYS A 16 -20.39 -3.64 23.94
C CYS A 16 -20.06 -3.89 22.46
N LEU A 17 -20.24 -2.85 21.64
CA LEU A 17 -19.58 -2.75 20.35
C LEU A 17 -18.10 -2.64 20.64
N SER A 18 -17.44 -3.79 20.70
CA SER A 18 -15.99 -3.88 20.57
C SER A 18 -15.64 -3.35 19.18
N HIS A 19 -15.47 -2.04 19.06
CA HIS A 19 -14.76 -1.47 17.93
C HIS A 19 -13.33 -2.00 18.01
N VAL A 20 -13.07 -3.10 17.32
CA VAL A 20 -11.73 -3.39 16.83
C VAL A 20 -11.41 -2.21 15.92
N GLY A 21 -10.71 -1.22 16.47
CA GLY A 21 -10.17 -0.11 15.68
C GLY A 21 -9.26 -0.73 14.63
N ARG A 22 -9.66 -0.64 13.36
CA ARG A 22 -8.75 -0.96 12.26
C ARG A 22 -7.62 0.05 12.37
N ALA A 23 -6.47 -0.39 12.85
CA ALA A 23 -5.29 0.46 12.92
C ALA A 23 -4.99 0.89 11.48
N GLY A 24 -5.38 2.11 11.15
CA GLY A 24 -5.09 2.71 9.85
C GLY A 24 -3.59 2.83 9.69
N MET A 25 -3.13 2.79 8.44
CA MET A 25 -1.75 3.06 8.11
C MET A 25 -1.33 4.44 8.67
N THR A 26 -0.10 4.56 9.14
CA THR A 26 0.39 5.82 9.72
C THR A 26 0.58 6.89 8.65
N THR A 27 0.47 8.16 9.04
CA THR A 27 0.77 9.30 8.13
C THR A 27 2.17 9.20 7.54
N THR A 28 3.16 8.73 8.31
CA THR A 28 4.52 8.51 7.82
C THR A 28 4.54 7.46 6.71
N THR A 29 3.89 6.31 6.90
CA THR A 29 3.84 5.26 5.88
C THR A 29 3.16 5.74 4.60
N GLN A 30 2.06 6.50 4.71
CA GLN A 30 1.36 7.08 3.56
C GLN A 30 2.26 8.04 2.76
N LEU A 31 3.03 8.89 3.45
CA LEU A 31 3.99 9.79 2.83
C LEU A 31 5.12 9.04 2.12
N GLU A 32 5.66 8.00 2.76
CA GLU A 32 6.71 7.17 2.16
C GLU A 32 6.24 6.47 0.89
N ILE A 33 5.05 5.87 0.90
CA ILE A 33 4.51 5.19 -0.29
C ILE A 33 4.21 6.19 -1.40
N SER A 34 3.62 7.34 -1.07
CA SER A 34 3.39 8.42 -2.03
C SER A 34 4.71 8.87 -2.67
N HIS A 35 5.75 9.09 -1.86
CA HIS A 35 7.08 9.47 -2.36
C HIS A 35 7.66 8.42 -3.31
N LEU A 36 7.51 7.13 -3.01
CA LEU A 36 8.00 6.06 -3.87
C LEU A 36 7.27 6.03 -5.22
N LEU A 37 5.94 6.18 -5.23
CA LEU A 37 5.15 6.27 -6.46
C LEU A 37 5.53 7.51 -7.27
N ASP A 38 5.66 8.66 -6.62
CA ASP A 38 6.11 9.91 -7.26
C ASP A 38 7.51 9.77 -7.85
N ARG A 39 8.42 9.08 -7.14
CA ARG A 39 9.76 8.83 -7.64
C ARG A 39 9.75 7.98 -8.92
N ILE A 40 8.88 6.97 -8.99
CA ILE A 40 8.68 6.18 -10.21
C ILE A 40 8.23 7.12 -11.33
N ALA A 41 7.16 7.88 -11.11
CA ALA A 41 6.55 8.77 -12.11
C ALA A 41 7.52 9.82 -12.65
N GLN A 42 8.34 10.41 -11.77
CA GLN A 42 9.28 11.48 -12.11
C GLN A 42 10.62 10.95 -12.64
N SER A 43 10.83 9.63 -12.63
CA SER A 43 12.04 9.06 -13.19
C SER A 43 12.02 9.07 -14.72
N SER A 44 13.21 9.17 -15.30
CA SER A 44 13.47 8.87 -16.72
C SER A 44 13.80 7.39 -16.96
N CYS A 45 13.43 6.52 -16.02
CA CYS A 45 13.74 5.10 -16.08
C CYS A 45 12.64 4.32 -16.79
N GLU A 46 13.00 3.14 -17.29
CA GLU A 46 12.07 2.13 -17.79
C GLU A 46 11.98 0.97 -16.81
N PHE A 47 10.82 0.33 -16.78
CA PHE A 47 10.49 -0.74 -15.86
C PHE A 47 10.11 -2.00 -16.64
N ASN A 48 10.72 -3.13 -16.33
CA ASN A 48 10.40 -4.40 -16.95
C ASN A 48 9.41 -5.19 -16.11
N SER A 49 8.36 -5.70 -16.77
CA SER A 49 7.52 -6.78 -16.24
C SER A 49 7.46 -7.88 -17.28
N ASP A 50 7.85 -9.10 -16.90
CA ASP A 50 7.74 -10.30 -17.74
C ASP A 50 8.36 -10.13 -19.13
N GLY A 51 9.52 -9.47 -19.20
CA GLY A 51 10.27 -9.25 -20.44
C GLY A 51 9.82 -8.01 -21.23
N THR A 52 8.70 -7.37 -20.87
CA THR A 52 8.23 -6.15 -21.52
C THR A 52 8.68 -4.91 -20.76
N TRP A 53 9.26 -3.95 -21.48
CA TRP A 53 9.69 -2.66 -20.92
C TRP A 53 8.60 -1.59 -21.05
N TYR A 54 8.33 -0.90 -19.94
CA TYR A 54 7.32 0.14 -19.81
C TYR A 54 7.96 1.46 -19.38
N SER A 55 7.35 2.57 -19.79
CA SER A 55 7.76 3.90 -19.32
C SER A 55 7.47 4.06 -17.82
N SER A 56 8.16 5.01 -17.18
CA SER A 56 7.89 5.43 -15.81
C SER A 56 6.41 5.77 -15.55
N GLY A 57 5.75 6.45 -16.50
CA GLY A 57 4.33 6.78 -16.40
C GLY A 57 3.42 5.54 -16.37
N MET A 58 3.70 4.54 -17.22
CA MET A 58 2.95 3.28 -17.23
C MET A 58 3.23 2.45 -15.96
N ALA A 59 4.47 2.43 -15.49
CA ALA A 59 4.83 1.77 -14.24
C ALA A 59 4.13 2.41 -13.04
N HIS A 60 4.11 3.74 -12.97
CA HIS A 60 3.39 4.49 -11.95
C HIS A 60 1.89 4.16 -11.96
N PHE A 61 1.25 4.18 -13.13
CA PHE A 61 -0.16 3.82 -13.27
C PHE A 61 -0.42 2.39 -12.77
N HIS A 62 0.35 1.41 -13.27
CA HIS A 62 0.20 0.00 -12.91
C HIS A 62 0.36 -0.24 -11.40
N LEU A 63 1.39 0.32 -10.78
CA LEU A 63 1.67 0.11 -9.36
C LEU A 63 0.71 0.89 -8.46
N SER A 64 0.20 2.04 -8.90
CA SER A 64 -0.85 2.78 -8.19
C SER A 64 -2.15 2.01 -8.14
N ASP A 65 -2.58 1.44 -9.28
CA ASP A 65 -3.78 0.59 -9.35
C ASP A 65 -3.65 -0.67 -8.49
N LYS A 66 -2.53 -1.39 -8.62
CA LYS A 66 -2.23 -2.57 -7.78
C LYS A 66 -2.20 -2.23 -6.28
N TYR A 67 -1.64 -1.07 -5.91
CA TYR A 67 -1.64 -0.59 -4.52
C TYR A 67 -3.06 -0.31 -4.00
N GLN A 68 -3.92 0.32 -4.81
CA GLN A 68 -5.31 0.58 -4.41
C GLN A 68 -6.08 -0.72 -4.16
N GLN A 69 -5.89 -1.73 -5.01
CA GLN A 69 -6.51 -3.06 -4.85
C GLN A 69 -6.03 -3.75 -3.56
N MET A 70 -4.72 -3.77 -3.31
CA MET A 70 -4.14 -4.44 -2.13
C MET A 70 -4.35 -3.71 -0.80
N GLN A 71 -4.56 -2.39 -0.83
CA GLN A 71 -4.95 -1.63 0.37
C GLN A 71 -6.33 -2.03 0.86
N ALA A 72 -7.27 -2.31 -0.05
CA ALA A 72 -8.61 -2.79 0.33
C ALA A 72 -8.53 -4.12 1.12
N GLU A 73 -7.51 -4.92 0.86
CA GLU A 73 -7.28 -6.24 1.46
C GLU A 73 -6.41 -6.21 2.75
N VAL A 74 -5.93 -5.05 3.20
CA VAL A 74 -5.07 -4.87 4.41
C VAL A 74 -3.72 -5.60 4.35
N LEU A 75 -3.11 -5.68 3.18
CA LEU A 75 -1.82 -6.34 3.04
C LEU A 75 -0.62 -5.40 3.22
N ILE A 76 -0.87 -4.09 3.31
CA ILE A 76 0.18 -3.06 3.33
C ILE A 76 0.11 -2.28 4.64
N SER A 77 1.14 -2.42 5.48
CA SER A 77 1.26 -1.69 6.76
C SER A 77 2.48 -0.77 6.83
N SER A 78 3.43 -0.95 5.90
CA SER A 78 4.70 -0.22 5.80
C SER A 78 5.07 0.06 4.34
N ALA A 79 6.02 0.98 4.11
CA ALA A 79 6.57 1.19 2.77
C ALA A 79 7.34 -0.04 2.28
N GLU A 80 7.94 -0.80 3.19
CA GLU A 80 8.56 -2.09 2.90
C GLU A 80 7.54 -3.14 2.42
N ASP A 81 6.33 -3.18 3.01
CA ASP A 81 5.25 -4.05 2.53
C ASP A 81 4.78 -3.65 1.14
N PHE A 82 4.68 -2.34 0.87
CA PHE A 82 4.39 -1.83 -0.47
C PHE A 82 5.46 -2.29 -1.46
N ILE A 83 6.74 -2.10 -1.14
CA ILE A 83 7.83 -2.53 -2.02
C ILE A 83 7.75 -4.03 -2.27
N ARG A 84 7.61 -4.85 -1.21
CA ARG A 84 7.59 -6.31 -1.30
C ARG A 84 6.38 -6.83 -2.08
N THR A 85 5.18 -6.36 -1.75
CA THR A 85 3.92 -6.96 -2.21
C THR A 85 3.43 -6.35 -3.51
N VAL A 86 3.62 -5.05 -3.70
CA VAL A 86 3.12 -4.32 -4.88
C VAL A 86 4.21 -4.19 -5.93
N ALA A 87 5.39 -3.72 -5.55
CA ALA A 87 6.35 -3.14 -6.50
C ALA A 87 7.59 -3.99 -6.80
N SER A 88 7.68 -5.22 -6.31
CA SER A 88 8.88 -6.08 -6.51
C SER A 88 8.74 -7.08 -7.65
N GLU A 89 7.56 -7.66 -7.87
CA GLU A 89 7.38 -8.77 -8.81
C GLU A 89 5.96 -8.85 -9.38
N SER A 90 5.85 -9.52 -10.53
CA SER A 90 4.59 -9.83 -11.20
C SER A 90 3.77 -10.78 -10.34
N ALA A 91 2.51 -10.43 -10.10
CA ALA A 91 1.60 -11.31 -9.35
C ALA A 91 1.28 -12.59 -10.14
N ASP A 92 1.33 -12.52 -11.48
CA ASP A 92 0.97 -13.63 -12.36
C ASP A 92 2.12 -14.64 -12.51
N SER A 93 3.36 -14.15 -12.63
CA SER A 93 4.54 -14.99 -12.93
C SER A 93 5.52 -15.16 -11.77
N GLY A 94 5.45 -14.29 -10.75
CA GLY A 94 6.45 -14.19 -9.68
C GLY A 94 7.82 -13.65 -10.12
N GLN A 95 7.96 -13.18 -11.36
CA GLN A 95 9.25 -12.66 -11.83
C GLN A 95 9.55 -11.27 -11.26
N PRO A 96 10.79 -11.02 -10.80
CA PRO A 96 11.18 -9.71 -10.30
C PRO A 96 11.09 -8.65 -11.38
N TYR A 97 10.46 -7.53 -11.06
CA TYR A 97 10.52 -6.34 -11.91
C TYR A 97 11.94 -5.79 -11.96
N GLN A 98 12.34 -5.27 -13.12
CA GLN A 98 13.65 -4.65 -13.33
C GLN A 98 13.51 -3.17 -13.63
N VAL A 99 14.54 -2.39 -13.31
CA VAL A 99 14.61 -0.96 -13.58
C VAL A 99 15.88 -0.67 -14.36
N ARG A 100 15.74 0.09 -15.44
CA ARG A 100 16.84 0.60 -16.25
C ARG A 100 16.73 2.11 -16.32
N CYS A 101 17.75 2.81 -15.85
CA CYS A 101 17.88 4.26 -16.00
C CYS A 101 19.10 4.58 -16.87
N THR A 102 19.13 5.77 -17.48
CA THR A 102 20.32 6.26 -18.19
C THR A 102 21.53 6.28 -17.25
N ASP A 103 22.67 5.76 -17.73
CA ASP A 103 23.95 5.71 -16.99
C ASP A 103 23.92 4.99 -15.63
N ALA A 104 22.94 4.11 -15.42
CA ALA A 104 22.85 3.27 -14.23
C ALA A 104 22.85 1.79 -14.60
N PRO A 105 23.41 0.92 -13.75
CA PRO A 105 23.29 -0.52 -13.94
C PRO A 105 21.83 -0.95 -13.86
N LEU A 106 21.50 -2.03 -14.58
CA LEU A 106 20.23 -2.73 -14.44
C LEU A 106 20.11 -3.29 -13.02
N VAL A 107 19.00 -2.99 -12.35
CA VAL A 107 18.73 -3.45 -10.97
C VAL A 107 17.29 -3.94 -10.85
N THR A 108 16.97 -4.63 -9.76
CA THR A 108 15.56 -4.96 -9.48
C THR A 108 14.81 -3.74 -8.96
N SER A 109 13.50 -3.68 -9.21
CA SER A 109 12.62 -2.62 -8.68
C SER A 109 12.68 -2.57 -7.15
N SER A 110 12.74 -3.73 -6.49
CA SER A 110 12.89 -3.84 -5.03
C SER A 110 14.15 -3.14 -4.51
N GLN A 111 15.31 -3.39 -5.16
CA GLN A 111 16.57 -2.74 -4.78
C GLN A 111 16.51 -1.23 -5.02
N TRP A 112 15.99 -0.82 -6.17
CA TRP A 112 15.89 0.58 -6.56
C TRP A 112 15.00 1.39 -5.60
N LEU A 113 13.81 0.86 -5.27
CA LEU A 113 12.87 1.52 -4.36
C LEU A 113 13.33 1.54 -2.91
N ARG A 114 14.01 0.49 -2.43
CA ARG A 114 14.60 0.51 -1.07
C ARG A 114 15.70 1.55 -0.94
N ALA A 115 16.52 1.70 -1.97
CA ALA A 115 17.54 2.75 -2.00
C ALA A 115 16.91 4.15 -1.97
N GLU A 116 15.81 4.37 -2.70
CA GLU A 116 15.08 5.63 -2.63
C GLU A 116 14.44 5.86 -1.26
N LEU A 117 13.79 4.86 -0.69
CA LEU A 117 13.15 4.95 0.63
C LEU A 117 14.17 5.36 1.70
N ALA A 118 15.36 4.74 1.68
CA ALA A 118 16.45 5.09 2.59
C ALA A 118 16.91 6.55 2.41
N ARG A 119 16.98 7.04 1.17
CA ARG A 119 17.32 8.46 0.88
C ARG A 119 16.23 9.41 1.36
N PHE A 120 14.96 9.05 1.21
CA PHE A 120 13.83 9.88 1.63
C PHE A 120 13.81 10.08 3.15
N ARG A 121 14.08 9.03 3.93
CA ARG A 121 14.04 9.06 5.40
C ARG A 121 15.14 9.91 6.07
N VAL A 122 16.18 10.28 5.34
CA VAL A 122 17.31 11.09 5.87
C VAL A 122 17.30 12.54 5.37
N ARG A 123 16.26 12.94 4.63
CA ARG A 123 16.03 14.32 4.20
C ARG A 123 15.33 15.11 5.31
#